data_AF-A0A8J8C565-F1
#
_entry.id   AF-A0A8J8C565-F1
#
_cell.length_a   1.000
_cell.length_b   1.000
_cell.length_c   1.000
_cell.angle_alpha   90.00
_cell.angle_beta   90.00
_cell.angle_gamma   90.00
#
_symmetry.space_group_name_H-M   'P 1'
#
loop_
_entity.id
_entity.type
_entity.pdbx_description
1 polymer ?
#
loop_
_entity_poly.entity_id
_entity_poly.type
_entity_poly.pdbx_seq_one_letter_code
_entity_poly.pdbx_strand_id
1 'polypeptide(L)' 'MTSSTGRTEYIVEQLAAISGVLKDDIHVSDDTVTTYVPTNQLEQAKELENIEVEVLEEQEHEYLISAKASQ' A
#
# COMPACT_ATOMS: atom_id res chain seq x y z
N MET A 1 1.82 19.24 -12.57
CA MET A 1 1.43 17.94 -13.18
C MET A 1 2.30 16.89 -12.52
N THR A 2 1.80 16.21 -11.49
CA THR A 2 2.50 15.03 -10.95
C THR A 2 2.21 13.89 -11.92
N SER A 3 3.27 13.36 -12.53
CA SER A 3 3.21 12.17 -13.37
C SER A 3 2.71 10.98 -12.55
N SER A 4 2.08 10.00 -13.19
CA SER A 4 1.64 8.74 -12.58
C SER A 4 2.76 8.08 -11.77
N THR A 5 4.00 8.12 -12.28
CA THR A 5 5.20 7.65 -11.58
C THR A 5 5.39 8.29 -10.19
N GLY A 6 5.19 9.60 -10.06
CA GLY A 6 5.37 10.28 -8.78
C GLY A 6 4.27 9.97 -7.76
N ARG A 7 3.09 9.55 -8.21
CA ARG A 7 2.01 9.10 -7.31
C ARG A 7 2.27 7.68 -6.81
N THR A 8 2.73 6.80 -7.69
CA THR A 8 3.09 5.43 -7.33
C THR A 8 4.29 5.40 -6.39
N GLU A 9 5.33 6.21 -6.64
CA GLU A 9 6.48 6.35 -5.73
C GLU A 9 6.03 6.84 -4.34
N TYR A 10 5.14 7.84 -4.28
CA TYR A 10 4.56 8.31 -3.01
C TYR A 10 3.84 7.18 -2.25
N ILE A 11 3.00 6.39 -2.93
CA ILE A 11 2.30 5.26 -2.30
C ILE A 11 3.28 4.24 -1.73
N VAL A 12 4.33 3.90 -2.50
CA VAL A 12 5.38 2.99 -2.04
C VAL A 12 6.07 3.52 -0.79
N GLU A 13 6.40 4.82 -0.75
CA GLU A 13 7.01 5.46 0.41
C GLU A 13 6.10 5.45 1.64
N GLN A 14 4.79 5.74 1.46
CA GLN A 14 3.83 5.72 2.56
C GLN A 14 3.63 4.31 3.13
N LEU A 15 3.48 3.30 2.26
CA LEU A 15 3.31 1.90 2.70
C LEU A 15 4.59 1.37 3.37
N ALA A 16 5.77 1.68 2.82
CA ALA A 16 7.05 1.28 3.41
C ALA A 16 7.32 1.94 4.78
N ALA A 17 6.62 3.03 5.11
CA ALA A 17 6.72 3.68 6.42
C ALA A 17 5.86 2.98 7.50
N ILE A 18 4.95 2.08 7.11
CA ILE A 18 4.12 1.32 8.07
C ILE A 18 4.99 0.26 8.75
N SER A 19 4.94 0.21 10.08
CA SER A 19 5.71 -0.74 10.85
C SER A 19 5.35 -2.19 10.51
N GLY A 20 6.33 -2.97 10.07
CA GLY A 20 6.15 -4.39 9.74
C GLY A 20 5.81 -4.64 8.27
N VAL A 21 5.66 -3.60 7.45
CA VAL A 21 5.69 -3.74 5.99
C VAL A 21 7.14 -3.84 5.54
N LEU A 22 7.45 -4.84 4.72
CA LEU A 22 8.78 -5.02 4.15
C LEU A 22 8.84 -4.35 2.79
N LYS A 23 9.78 -3.40 2.62
CA LYS A 23 9.95 -2.68 1.35
C LYS A 23 10.25 -3.62 0.17
N ASP A 24 10.93 -4.73 0.44
CA ASP A 24 11.26 -5.73 -0.58
C ASP A 24 10.04 -6.55 -1.04
N ASP A 25 8.94 -6.57 -0.26
CA ASP A 25 7.68 -7.24 -0.60
C ASP A 25 6.69 -6.31 -1.31
N ILE A 26 7.03 -5.03 -1.49
CA ILE A 26 6.20 -4.08 -2.22
C ILE A 26 6.39 -4.31 -3.72
N HIS A 27 5.30 -4.70 -4.37
CA HIS A 27 5.24 -4.91 -5.81
C HIS A 27 4.47 -3.78 -6.47
N VAL A 28 4.99 -3.28 -7.59
CA VAL A 28 4.36 -2.22 -8.38
C VAL A 28 4.00 -2.78 -9.74
N SER A 29 2.72 -2.71 -10.11
CA SER A 29 2.22 -3.02 -11.44
C SER A 29 1.37 -1.87 -11.94
N ASP A 30 1.82 -1.21 -13.01
CA ASP A 30 1.21 0.00 -13.56
C ASP A 30 1.07 1.13 -12.52
N ASP A 31 -0.15 1.40 -12.06
CA ASP A 31 -0.50 2.40 -11.05
C ASP A 31 -0.95 1.78 -9.72
N THR A 32 -0.85 0.46 -9.61
CA THR A 32 -1.25 -0.31 -8.44
C THR A 32 -0.02 -0.83 -7.68
N VAL A 33 -0.03 -0.65 -6.38
CA VAL A 33 0.99 -1.13 -5.44
C VAL A 33 0.38 -2.25 -4.60
N THR A 34 1.01 -3.41 -4.56
CA THR A 34 0.58 -4.52 -3.70
C THR A 34 1.64 -4.84 -2.67
N THR A 35 1.21 -5.15 -1.44
CA THR A 35 2.12 -5.52 -0.35
C THR A 35 1.37 -6.26 0.75
N TYR A 36 2.12 -6.96 1.60
CA TYR A 36 1.62 -7.48 2.86
C TYR A 36 1.66 -6.41 3.95
N VAL A 37 0.58 -6.33 4.75
CA VAL A 37 0.46 -5.43 5.91
C VAL A 37 0.04 -6.26 7.13
N PRO A 38 0.72 -6.11 8.28
CA PRO A 38 0.31 -6.78 9.51
C PRO A 38 -1.15 -6.47 9.89
N THR A 39 -1.87 -7.44 10.45
CA THR A 39 -3.31 -7.29 10.77
C THR A 39 -3.58 -6.06 11.67
N ASN A 40 -2.69 -5.78 12.61
CA ASN A 40 -2.80 -4.64 13.52
C ASN A 40 -2.44 -3.27 12.89
N GLN A 41 -1.98 -3.26 11.64
CA GLN A 41 -1.60 -2.05 10.89
C GLN A 41 -2.49 -1.79 9.67
N LEU A 42 -3.47 -2.66 9.39
CA LEU A 42 -4.37 -2.49 8.24
C LEU A 42 -5.12 -1.15 8.31
N GLU A 43 -5.58 -0.74 9.49
CA GLU A 43 -6.29 0.53 9.65
C GLU A 43 -5.38 1.73 9.37
N GLN A 44 -4.10 1.67 9.77
CA GLN A 44 -3.12 2.70 9.42
C GLN A 44 -2.94 2.80 7.90
N ALA A 45 -2.90 1.67 7.18
CA ALA A 45 -2.80 1.67 5.73
C ALA A 45 -4.03 2.33 5.06
N LYS A 46 -5.24 2.07 5.57
CA LYS A 46 -6.49 2.65 5.05
C LYS A 46 -6.65 4.14 5.36
N GLU A 47 -6.01 4.64 6.40
CA GLU A 47 -6.04 6.06 6.79
C GLU A 47 -5.06 6.94 5.98
N LEU A 48 -4.26 6.35 5.09
CA LEU A 48 -3.31 7.10 4.27
C LEU A 48 -4.03 8.06 3.30
N GLU A 49 -3.64 9.34 3.35
CA GLU A 49 -4.27 10.38 2.54
C GLU A 49 -4.00 10.19 1.04
N ASN A 50 -5.06 10.32 0.23
CA ASN A 50 -5.03 10.20 -1.23
C ASN A 50 -4.63 8.81 -1.75
N ILE A 51 -4.80 7.77 -0.92
CA ILE A 51 -4.55 6.38 -1.28
C ILE A 51 -5.83 5.57 -1.04
N GLU A 52 -6.29 4.88 -2.07
CA GLU A 52 -7.36 3.89 -1.95
C GLU A 52 -6.73 2.53 -1.67
N VAL A 53 -7.09 1.91 -0.55
CA VAL A 53 -6.60 0.59 -0.12
C VAL A 53 -7.72 -0.44 -0.17
N GLU A 54 -7.47 -1.55 -0.85
CA GLU A 54 -8.36 -2.71 -0.93
C GLU A 54 -7.63 -3.96 -0.39
N VAL A 55 -8.35 -4.78 0.38
CA VAL A 55 -7.83 -6.06 0.88
C VAL A 55 -8.09 -7.12 -0.18
N LEU A 56 -7.04 -7.75 -0.68
CA LEU A 56 -7.12 -8.83 -1.66
C LEU A 56 -7.22 -10.19 -0.97
N GLU A 57 -6.41 -10.42 0.06
CA GLU A 57 -6.38 -11.68 0.81
C GLU A 57 -6.15 -11.44 2.30
N GLU A 58 -6.77 -12.27 3.14
CA GLU A 58 -6.60 -12.30 4.59
C GLU A 58 -5.82 -13.54 5.01
N GLN A 59 -4.77 -13.35 5.80
CA GLN A 59 -4.00 -14.41 6.44
C GLN A 59 -4.00 -14.23 7.96
N GLU A 60 -3.46 -15.22 8.69
CA GLU A 60 -3.49 -15.26 10.15
C GLU A 60 -2.84 -14.03 10.83
N HIS A 61 -1.84 -13.43 10.18
CA HIS A 61 -1.05 -12.33 10.75
C HIS A 61 -0.91 -11.11 9.83
N GLU A 62 -1.40 -11.21 8.60
CA GLU A 62 -1.19 -10.18 7.58
C GLU A 62 -2.33 -10.17 6.56
N TYR A 63 -2.48 -9.03 5.90
CA TYR A 63 -3.36 -8.82 4.77
C TYR A 63 -2.52 -8.55 3.53
N LEU A 64 -2.81 -9.24 2.43
CA LEU A 64 -2.36 -8.78 1.13
C LEU A 64 -3.29 -7.66 0.69
N ILE A 65 -2.74 -6.47 0.47
CA ILE A 65 -3.51 -5.31 0.02
C ILE A 65 -3.10 -4.88 -1.38
N SER A 66 -4.00 -4.22 -2.08
CA SER A 66 -3.71 -3.33 -3.19
C SER A 66 -3.91 -1.88 -2.76
N ALA A 67 -3.07 -0.99 -3.27
CA ALA A 67 -3.11 0.43 -3.02
C ALA A 67 -2.90 1.19 -4.33
N LYS A 68 -3.74 2.18 -4.57
CA LYS A 68 -3.64 3.05 -5.75
C LYS A 68 -3.98 4.48 -5.36
N ALA A 69 -3.58 5.45 -6.19
CA ALA A 69 -3.91 6.84 -5.92
C ALA A 69 -5.42 7.04 -5.98
N SER A 70 -6.00 7.71 -4.99
CA SER A 70 -7.41 8.13 -5.05
C SER A 70 -7.61 9.11 -6.21
N GLN A 71 -8.70 8.94 -6.97
CA GLN A 71 -9.04 9.79 -8.11
C GLN A 71 -9.50 11.19 -7.70
#